data_AF-F0SK27-F1
#
_entry.id   AF-F0SK27-F1
#
_cell.length_a   1.000
_cell.length_b   1.000
_cell.length_c   1.000
_cell.angle_alpha   90.00
_cell.angle_beta   90.00
_cell.angle_gamma   90.00
#
_symmetry.space_group_name_H-M   'P 1'
#
loop_
_entity.id
_entity.type
_entity.pdbx_description
1 polymer ?
#
loop_
_entity_poly.entity_id
_entity_poly.type
_entity_poly.pdbx_seq_one_letter_code
_entity_poly.pdbx_strand_id
1 'polypeptide(L)' 'MQTTTLTHCLTHQLPETGTSPMGPVCPKCKRFAYVDLPGQPLRSYWESQPGAYTLDRQPLFVYIRQTESVVLRSLRPDS' A
#
# COMPACT_ATOMS: atom_id res chain seq x y z
N MET A 1 8.42 -12.83 -19.00
CA MET A 1 8.86 -11.53 -18.44
C MET A 1 8.08 -11.31 -17.16
N GLN A 2 8.71 -11.41 -15.99
CA GLN A 2 8.05 -11.07 -14.73
C GLN A 2 7.82 -9.56 -14.72
N THR A 3 6.61 -9.12 -15.06
CA THR A 3 6.14 -7.77 -14.74
C THR A 3 6.24 -7.65 -13.23
N THR A 4 7.27 -6.95 -12.76
CA THR A 4 7.35 -6.54 -11.37
C THR A 4 6.15 -5.64 -11.16
N THR A 5 5.11 -6.19 -10.55
CA THR A 5 3.87 -5.47 -10.29
C THR A 5 4.17 -4.44 -9.22
N LEU A 6 4.57 -3.27 -9.69
CA LEU A 6 4.87 -2.10 -8.88
C LEU A 6 3.59 -1.73 -8.12
N THR A 7 3.53 -2.11 -6.85
CA THR A 7 2.46 -1.68 -5.97
C THR A 7 2.57 -0.16 -5.82
N HIS A 8 1.44 0.52 -5.98
CA HIS A 8 1.36 1.97 -5.92
C HIS A 8 0.62 2.38 -4.66
N CYS A 9 1.16 3.40 -4.00
CA CYS A 9 0.46 4.06 -2.90
C CYS A 9 -0.67 4.89 -3.49
N LEU A 10 -1.91 4.57 -3.12
CA LEU A 10 -3.09 5.28 -3.63
C LEU A 10 -3.21 6.72 -3.08
N THR A 11 -2.62 7.00 -1.92
CA THR A 11 -2.62 8.34 -1.33
C THR A 11 -1.70 9.30 -2.07
N HIS A 12 -0.49 8.83 -2.42
CA HIS A 12 0.55 9.69 -3.00
C HIS A 12 0.79 9.46 -4.49
N GLN A 13 0.18 8.42 -5.06
CA GLN A 13 0.37 7.98 -6.44
C GLN A 13 1.86 7.76 -6.78
N LEU A 14 2.59 7.18 -5.82
CA LEU A 14 4.01 6.90 -5.93
C LEU A 14 4.27 5.38 -5.86
N PRO A 15 5.29 4.89 -6.59
CA PRO A 15 5.78 3.52 -6.45
C PRO A 15 6.16 3.19 -5.01
N GLU A 16 5.76 2.00 -4.55
CA GLU A 16 6.14 1.47 -3.24
C GLU A 16 7.48 0.76 -3.28
N THR A 17 8.54 1.50 -3.59
CA THR A 17 9.91 0.97 -3.71
C THR A 17 10.65 0.87 -2.38
N GLY A 18 10.11 1.48 -1.31
CA GLY A 18 10.73 1.49 0.00
C GLY A 18 10.43 0.23 0.79
N THR A 19 11.46 -0.48 1.25
CA THR A 19 11.32 -1.53 2.27
C THR A 19 11.04 -0.92 3.64
N SER A 20 10.09 -1.49 4.36
CA SER A 20 9.76 -1.19 5.76
C SER A 20 9.26 -2.45 6.50
N PRO A 21 9.23 -2.49 7.84
CA PRO A 21 8.57 -3.55 8.63
C PRO A 21 7.10 -3.75 8.26
N MET A 22 6.48 -2.75 7.65
CA MET A 22 5.10 -2.81 7.18
C MET A 22 5.00 -3.41 5.77
N GLY A 23 6.11 -3.75 5.12
CA GLY A 23 6.20 -4.15 3.72
C GLY A 23 6.57 -2.98 2.78
N PRO A 24 6.37 -3.16 1.46
CA PRO A 24 6.61 -2.12 0.45
C PRO A 24 5.79 -0.86 0.72
N VAL A 25 6.41 0.31 0.75
CA VAL A 25 5.75 1.61 0.97
C VAL A 25 6.37 2.68 0.08
N CYS A 26 5.60 3.71 -0.29
CA CYS A 26 6.16 4.82 -1.04
C CYS A 26 7.06 5.70 -0.16
N PRO A 27 8.02 6.46 -0.74
CA PRO A 27 8.97 7.28 0.03
C PRO A 27 8.31 8.28 0.99
N LYS A 28 7.17 8.87 0.62
CA LYS A 28 6.42 9.80 1.48
C LYS A 28 5.83 9.09 2.70
N CYS A 29 5.18 7.95 2.50
CA CYS A 29 4.63 7.13 3.57
C CYS A 29 5.74 6.55 4.46
N LYS A 30 6.89 6.19 3.88
CA LYS A 30 8.07 5.75 4.64
C LYS A 30 8.56 6.87 5.56
N ARG A 31 8.72 8.09 5.06
CA ARG A 31 9.12 9.22 5.90
C ARG A 31 8.12 9.43 7.05
N PHE A 32 6.83 9.47 6.72
CA PHE A 32 5.78 9.71 7.71
C PHE A 32 5.75 8.63 8.81
N ALA A 33 5.82 7.36 8.43
CA ALA A 33 5.77 6.25 9.37
C ALA A 33 6.97 6.18 10.32
N TYR A 34 8.16 6.57 9.85
CA TYR A 34 9.40 6.43 10.62
C TYR A 34 9.79 7.70 11.38
N VAL A 35 9.40 8.87 10.89
CA VAL A 35 9.77 10.16 11.49
C VAL A 35 8.64 10.68 12.36
N ASP A 36 7.40 10.59 11.89
CA ASP A 36 6.29 11.31 12.52
C ASP A 36 5.51 10.45 13.53
N LEU A 37 5.61 9.12 13.47
CA LEU A 37 4.75 8.21 14.27
C LEU A 37 5.46 6.94 14.78
N PRO A 38 6.58 7.05 15.53
CA PRO A 38 7.22 5.88 16.10
C PRO A 38 6.32 5.18 17.15
N GLY A 39 6.17 3.86 17.04
CA GLY A 39 5.61 3.01 18.09
C GLY A 39 4.08 2.87 18.16
N GLN A 40 3.32 3.46 17.23
CA GLN A 40 1.88 3.22 17.19
C GLN A 40 1.54 1.80 16.72
N PRO A 41 0.49 1.18 17.28
CA PRO A 41 0.05 -0.14 16.85
C PRO A 41 -0.41 -0.12 15.40
N LEU A 42 0.10 -1.07 14.61
CA LEU A 42 -0.21 -1.22 13.20
C LEU A 42 -1.29 -2.29 13.00
N ARG A 43 -2.34 -1.94 12.26
CA ARG A 43 -3.33 -2.88 11.74
C ARG A 43 -3.16 -3.03 10.24
N SER A 44 -3.30 -4.25 9.74
CA SER A 44 -3.20 -4.52 8.31
C SER A 44 -4.28 -5.50 7.85
N TYR A 45 -4.97 -5.16 6.76
CA TYR A 45 -6.08 -5.96 6.23
C TYR A 45 -6.30 -5.68 4.75
N TRP A 46 -6.98 -6.60 4.06
CA TRP A 46 -7.45 -6.41 2.69
C TRP A 46 -8.88 -5.86 2.70
N GLU A 47 -9.18 -4.91 1.82
CA GLU A 47 -10.57 -4.55 1.54
C GLU A 47 -11.30 -5.75 0.93
N SER A 48 -12.54 -5.99 1.36
CA SER A 48 -13.36 -7.11 0.88
C SER A 48 -13.88 -6.92 -0.54
N GLN A 49 -13.82 -5.69 -1.05
CA GLN A 49 -14.23 -5.33 -2.41
C GLN A 49 -13.01 -4.84 -3.19
N PRO A 50 -12.97 -5.07 -4.52
CA PRO A 50 -11.93 -4.52 -5.36
C PRO A 50 -12.03 -3.00 -5.42
N GLY A 51 -10.90 -2.31 -5.26
CA GLY A 51 -10.83 -0.85 -5.36
C GLY A 51 -10.65 -0.32 -6.78
N ALA A 52 -10.22 -1.19 -7.70
CA ALA A 52 -10.11 -0.91 -9.12
C ALA A 52 -10.17 -2.21 -9.94
N TYR A 53 -10.17 -2.07 -11.27
CA TYR A 53 -10.05 -3.17 -12.21
C TYR A 53 -9.02 -2.83 -13.28
N THR A 54 -8.33 -3.85 -13.80
CA THR A 54 -7.48 -3.69 -15.00
C THR A 54 -8.35 -3.45 -16.25
N LEU A 55 -7.73 -3.06 -17.37
CA LEU A 55 -8.43 -2.95 -18.66
C LEU A 55 -9.04 -4.30 -19.10
N ASP A 56 -8.40 -5.40 -18.74
CA ASP A 56 -8.88 -6.78 -18.97
C ASP A 56 -9.89 -7.25 -17.90
N ARG A 57 -10.45 -6.31 -17.13
CA ARG A 57 -11.48 -6.52 -16.09
C ARG A 57 -11.05 -7.44 -14.93
N GLN A 58 -9.75 -7.56 -14.67
CA GLN A 58 -9.28 -8.29 -13.49
C GLN A 58 -9.41 -7.40 -12.25
N PRO A 59 -9.93 -7.91 -11.12
CA PRO A 59 -10.08 -7.14 -9.90
C PRO A 59 -8.71 -6.77 -9.30
N LEU A 60 -8.60 -5.56 -8.77
CA LEU A 60 -7.43 -5.07 -8.06
C LEU A 60 -7.82 -4.74 -6.62
N PHE A 61 -7.32 -5.52 -5.68
CA PHE A 61 -7.67 -5.39 -4.27
C PHE A 61 -6.79 -4.35 -3.58
N VAL A 62 -7.38 -3.67 -2.60
CA VAL A 62 -6.70 -2.65 -1.80
C VAL A 62 -6.21 -3.28 -0.51
N TYR A 63 -4.90 -3.24 -0.30
CA TYR A 63 -4.30 -3.59 0.97
C TYR A 63 -4.16 -2.34 1.83
N ILE A 64 -4.75 -2.38 3.03
CA ILE A 64 -4.70 -1.28 4.00
C ILE A 64 -3.72 -1.63 5.11
N ARG A 65 -2.88 -0.67 5.45
CA ARG A 65 -2.07 -0.62 6.67
C ARG A 65 -2.37 0.67 7.40
N GLN A 66 -2.88 0.60 8.62
CA GLN A 66 -3.31 1.78 9.36
C GLN A 66 -2.79 1.78 10.81
N THR A 67 -2.47 2.97 11.29
CA THR A 67 -2.35 3.29 12.71
C THR A 67 -3.53 4.19 13.12
N GLU A 68 -3.55 4.72 14.33
CA GLU A 68 -4.59 5.71 14.72
C GLU A 68 -4.49 7.01 13.91
N SER A 69 -3.30 7.35 13.41
CA SER A 69 -3.03 8.63 12.74
C SER A 69 -2.73 8.51 11.25
N VAL A 70 -2.52 7.30 10.71
CA VAL A 70 -2.20 7.08 9.28
C VAL A 70 -3.03 5.97 8.70
N VAL A 71 -3.46 6.15 7.45
CA VAL A 71 -3.98 5.07 6.62
C VAL A 71 -3.17 5.00 5.33
N LEU A 72 -2.48 3.88 5.12
CA LEU A 72 -1.75 3.55 3.90
C LEU A 72 -2.59 2.59 3.08
N ARG A 73 -2.93 2.99 1.85
CA ARG A 73 -3.69 2.17 0.90
C ARG A 73 -2.82 1.82 -0.30
N SER A 74 -2.69 0.54 -0.57
CA SER A 74 -1.84 0.02 -1.64
C SER A 74 -2.69 -0.77 -2.61
N LEU A 75 -2.62 -0.43 -3.90
CA LEU A 75 -3.24 -1.25 -4.93
C LEU A 75 -2.30 -2.43 -5.24
N ARG A 76 -2.80 -3.65 -5.06
CA ARG A 76 -2.06 -4.85 -5.43
C ARG A 76 -2.78 -5.54 -6.58
N PRO A 77 -2.11 -5.76 -7.71
CA PRO A 77 -2.57 -6.75 -8.68
C PRO A 77 -2.46 -8.13 -8.05
N ASP A 78 -3.51 -8.92 -8.24
CA ASP A 78 -3.54 -10.32 -7.81
C ASP A 78 -2.36 -11.05 -8.47
N SER A 79 -1.62 -11.81 -7.66
CA SER A 79 -0.41 -12.53 -8.06
C SER A 79 -0.71 -13.72 -8.95
#